data_AF-A0AB36SCE7-F1
#
_entry.id   AF-A0AB36SCE7-F1
#
_cell.length_a   1.000
_cell.length_b   1.000
_cell.length_c   1.000
_cell.angle_alpha   90.00
_cell.angle_beta   90.00
_cell.angle_gamma   90.00
#
_symmetry.space_group_name_H-M   'P 1'
#
loop_
_entity.id
_entity.type
_entity.pdbx_description
1 polymer ?
#
loop_
_entity_poly.entity_id
_entity_poly.type
_entity_poly.pdbx_seq_one_letter_code
_entity_poly.pdbx_strand_id
1 'polypeptide(L)' 'MKGGFLQPTSDPLPANHGYKKIGILSGLGGEIFTYHFFIPQAASSYLEFVEQMREVEAALQTTFQ' A
#
# COMPACT_ATOMS: atom_id res chain seq x y z
N MET A 1 17.04 3.88 -7.36
CA MET A 1 15.65 4.38 -7.39
C MET A 1 14.69 3.21 -7.32
N LYS A 2 13.58 3.37 -6.60
CA LYS A 2 12.45 2.45 -6.59
C LYS A 2 11.21 3.23 -7.02
N GLY A 3 10.41 2.68 -7.92
CA GLY A 3 9.10 3.19 -8.28
C GLY A 3 8.08 2.09 -8.04
N GLY A 4 6.88 2.43 -7.58
CA GLY A 4 5.89 1.40 -7.30
C GLY A 4 4.47 1.87 -7.42
N PHE A 5 3.59 0.90 -7.64
CA PHE A 5 2.14 1.10 -7.66
C PHE A 5 1.56 0.66 -6.31
N LEU A 6 0.78 1.54 -5.69
CA LEU A 6 0.00 1.19 -4.50
C LEU A 6 -1.37 0.69 -4.97
N GLN A 7 -1.75 -0.50 -4.52
CA GLN A 7 -3.01 -1.14 -4.88
C GLN A 7 -3.91 -1.24 -3.64
N PRO A 8 -5.07 -0.57 -3.61
CA PRO A 8 -6.01 -0.76 -2.52
C PRO A 8 -6.61 -2.17 -2.57
N THR A 9 -6.85 -2.76 -1.42
CA THR A 9 -7.56 -4.04 -1.28
C THR A 9 -8.53 -4.00 -0.11
N SER A 10 -9.61 -4.77 -0.22
CA SER A 10 -10.53 -5.04 0.89
C SER A 10 -10.15 -6.28 1.70
N ASP A 11 -9.04 -6.96 1.35
CA ASP A 11 -8.51 -8.06 2.14
C ASP A 11 -7.91 -7.54 3.46
N PRO A 12 -8.42 -7.94 4.64
CA PRO A 12 -7.89 -7.53 5.94
C PRO A 12 -6.47 -8.04 6.22
N LEU A 13 -5.94 -8.97 5.42
CA LEU A 13 -4.57 -9.47 5.48
C LEU A 13 -3.78 -9.05 4.23
N PRO A 14 -3.58 -7.74 3.98
CA PRO A 14 -2.89 -7.25 2.79
C PRO A 14 -1.42 -7.71 2.73
N ALA A 15 -0.83 -8.13 3.85
CA ALA A 15 0.50 -8.71 3.91
C ALA A 15 0.68 -9.93 2.99
N ASN A 16 -0.39 -10.71 2.76
CA ASN A 16 -0.38 -11.82 1.80
C ASN A 16 -0.22 -11.36 0.34
N HIS A 17 -0.48 -10.08 0.09
CA HIS A 17 -0.38 -9.40 -1.19
C HIS A 17 0.67 -8.27 -1.15
N GLY A 18 1.61 -8.36 -0.22
CA GLY A 18 2.59 -7.33 0.11
C GLY A 18 3.57 -6.98 -1.02
N TYR A 19 4.77 -6.56 -0.65
CA TYR A 19 5.75 -6.07 -1.61
C TYR A 19 6.08 -7.12 -2.68
N LYS A 20 5.76 -6.81 -3.94
CA LYS A 20 6.09 -7.66 -5.08
C LYS A 20 6.87 -6.87 -6.11
N LYS A 21 8.12 -7.28 -6.34
CA LYS A 21 8.90 -6.81 -7.47
C LYS A 21 8.26 -7.30 -8.78
N ILE A 22 7.99 -6.36 -9.68
CA ILE A 22 7.40 -6.64 -11.00
C ILE A 22 8.38 -6.37 -12.15
N GLY A 23 9.50 -5.72 -11.88
CA GLY A 23 10.54 -5.57 -12.90
C GLY A 23 11.61 -4.54 -12.54
N ILE A 24 12.29 -4.09 -13.58
CA ILE A 24 13.30 -3.02 -13.53
C ILE A 24 12.89 -1.96 -14.56
N LEU A 25 12.92 -0.68 -14.16
CA LEU A 25 12.69 0.45 -15.06
C LEU A 25 13.74 0.47 -16.17
N SER A 26 13.28 0.56 -17.42
CA SER A 26 14.15 0.78 -18.57
C SER A 26 14.78 2.19 -18.52
N GLY A 27 16.06 2.31 -18.88
CA GLY A 27 16.80 3.58 -18.85
C GLY A 27 17.80 3.63 -17.70
N LEU A 28 17.62 4.55 -16.75
CA LEU A 28 18.53 4.79 -15.61
C LEU A 28 18.55 3.64 -14.57
N GLY A 29 17.80 2.56 -14.81
CA GLY A 29 17.62 1.46 -13.86
C GLY A 29 16.72 1.85 -12.68
N GLY A 30 16.37 0.85 -11.87
CA GLY A 30 15.54 1.03 -10.68
C GLY A 30 14.46 -0.03 -10.57
N GLU A 31 14.13 -0.41 -9.35
CA GLU A 31 13.13 -1.47 -9.13
C GLU A 31 11.71 -0.95 -9.34
N ILE A 32 10.90 -1.71 -10.08
CA ILE A 32 9.45 -1.52 -10.12
C ILE A 32 8.81 -2.55 -9.19
N PHE A 33 7.92 -2.08 -8.31
CA PHE A 33 7.16 -2.95 -7.43
C PHE A 33 5.66 -2.63 -7.45
N THR A 34 4.88 -3.55 -6.90
CA THR A 34 3.52 -3.29 -6.46
C THR A 34 3.38 -3.62 -4.98
N TYR A 35 2.47 -2.95 -4.29
CA TYR A 35 2.16 -3.18 -2.88
C TYR A 35 0.67 -3.04 -2.63
N HIS A 36 0.05 -4.06 -2.05
CA HIS A 36 -1.35 -3.97 -1.65
C HIS A 36 -1.49 -3.42 -0.23
N PHE A 37 -2.43 -2.50 -0.04
CA PHE A 37 -2.76 -1.94 1.27
C PHE A 37 -4.25 -2.03 1.52
N PHE A 38 -4.62 -2.27 2.78
CA PHE A 38 -6.02 -2.45 3.15
C PHE A 38 -6.77 -1.12 3.15
N ILE A 39 -7.99 -1.12 2.59
CA ILE A 39 -8.99 -0.06 2.75
C ILE A 39 -10.19 -0.64 3.50
N PRO A 40 -10.55 -0.08 4.66
CA PRO A 40 -11.72 -0.50 5.42
C PRO A 40 -13.01 -0.36 4.60
N GLN A 41 -13.77 -1.46 4.50
CA GLN A 41 -15.09 -1.47 3.85
C GLN A 41 -16.24 -1.35 4.85
N ALA A 42 -15.98 -1.71 6.11
CA ALA A 42 -16.95 -1.66 7.20
C ALA A 42 -16.45 -0.67 8.26
N ALA A 43 -16.91 0.57 8.16
CA ALA A 43 -16.76 1.58 9.19
C ALA A 43 -18.17 2.03 9.64
N SER A 44 -18.35 2.22 10.94
CA SER A 44 -19.63 2.62 11.54
C SER A 44 -19.91 4.11 11.32
N SER A 45 -18.88 4.89 10.97
CA SER A 45 -19.00 6.31 10.64
C SER A 45 -17.88 6.78 9.70
N TYR A 46 -18.08 7.93 9.08
CA TYR A 46 -17.03 8.58 8.28
C TYR A 46 -15.80 8.93 9.12
N LEU A 47 -15.98 9.36 10.37
CA LEU A 47 -14.86 9.73 11.25
C LEU A 47 -14.01 8.51 11.60
N GLU A 48 -14.65 7.38 11.89
CA GLU A 48 -13.96 6.10 12.11
C GLU A 48 -13.17 5.66 10.86
N PHE A 49 -13.76 5.77 9.68
CA PHE A 49 -13.07 5.49 8.42
C PHE A 49 -11.82 6.36 8.23
N VAL A 50 -11.92 7.66 8.52
CA VAL A 50 -10.78 8.59 8.41
C VAL A 50 -9.66 8.22 9.36
N GLU A 51 -9.96 7.87 10.61
CA GLU A 51 -8.92 7.44 11.56
C GLU A 51 -8.25 6.14 11.12
N GLN A 52 -9.03 5.15 10.68
CA GLN A 52 -8.47 3.90 10.14
C GLN A 52 -7.57 4.14 8.91
N MET A 53 -7.96 5.05 8.01
CA MET A 53 -7.13 5.42 6.86
C MET A 53 -5.83 6.12 7.26
N ARG A 54 -5.81 6.91 8.35
CA ARG A 54 -4.57 7.52 8.87
C ARG A 54 -3.60 6.46 9.41
N GLU A 55 -4.11 5.43 10.08
CA GLU A 55 -3.28 4.31 10.54
C GLU A 55 -2.65 3.57 9.35
N VAL A 56 -3.43 3.32 8.29
CA VAL A 56 -2.94 2.71 7.05
C VAL A 56 -1.88 3.59 6.38
N GLU A 57 -2.08 4.91 6.32
CA GLU A 57 -1.10 5.85 5.77
C GLU A 57 0.21 5.87 6.57
N ALA A 58 0.13 5.89 7.90
CA ALA A 58 1.30 5.84 8.76
C ALA A 58 2.10 4.54 8.58
N ALA A 59 1.41 3.40 8.42
CA ALA A 59 2.04 2.12 8.12
C ALA A 59 2.73 2.12 6.74
N LEU A 60 2.12 2.73 5.73
CA LEU A 60 2.71 2.88 4.39
C LEU A 60 3.98 3.75 4.43
N GLN A 61 3.95 4.87 5.14
CA GLN A 61 5.11 5.74 5.32
C GLN A 61 6.26 4.99 5.99
N THR A 62 5.98 4.23 7.05
CA THR A 62 6.97 3.40 7.74
C THR A 62 7.55 2.30 6.84
N THR A 63 6.74 1.73 5.95
CA THR A 63 7.15 0.65 5.05
C THR A 63 8.12 1.11 3.95
N PHE A 64 8.02 2.39 3.53
CA PHE A 64 8.74 2.92 2.37
C PHE A 64 9.72 4.07 2.67
N GLN A 65 9.88 4.47 3.94
CA GLN A 65 10.99 5.31 4.41
C GLN A 65 12.33 4.57 4.35
#